data_AF-A0A7U8BKH0-F1
#
_entry.id   AF-A0A7U8BKH0-F1
#
_cell.length_a   1.000
_cell.length_b   1.000
_cell.length_c   1.000
_cell.angle_alpha   90.00
_cell.angle_beta   90.00
_cell.angle_gamma   90.00
#
_symmetry.space_group_name_H-M   'P 1'
#
loop_
_entity.id
_entity.type
_entity.pdbx_description
1 polymer ?
#
loop_
_entity_poly.entity_id
_entity_poly.type
_entity_poly.pdbx_seq_one_letter_code
_entity_poly.pdbx_strand_id
1 'polypeptide(L)'
;MKKAFTIIELVFVVIILGVLAAVALPKFSTSKDEASTAQALGNLKIFINDISAYVLKNESLSSIALMSNVANIKNEDLSNLQNSTKELDFSVGNDEQCFKVLFVDKESILLLALIVDNAQKSKVQNIADLKNKALKDPKNQSIKTQLDEALNAFSQSEFLSTSKSKACQSLIHSKAFKDLATRVYFLNAN
;
A
#
# COMPACT_ATOMS: atom_id res chain seq x y z
N MET A 1 18.84 -60.98 -12.54
CA MET A 1 19.22 -59.92 -13.49
C MET A 1 18.35 -58.70 -13.23
N LYS A 2 18.91 -57.57 -12.80
CA LYS A 2 18.15 -56.33 -12.61
C LYS A 2 17.91 -55.71 -13.99
N LYS A 3 16.64 -55.47 -14.36
CA LYS A 3 16.30 -54.78 -15.61
C LYS A 3 16.74 -53.33 -15.47
N ALA A 4 17.69 -52.90 -16.31
CA ALA A 4 18.05 -51.49 -16.44
C ALA A 4 16.92 -50.78 -17.20
N PHE A 5 16.63 -49.54 -16.81
CA PHE A 5 15.68 -48.69 -17.50
C PHE A 5 16.20 -48.40 -18.92
N THR A 6 15.34 -48.48 -19.92
CA THR A 6 15.76 -48.21 -21.30
C THR A 6 15.91 -46.70 -21.52
N ILE A 7 16.82 -46.29 -22.40
CA ILE A 7 17.03 -44.88 -22.74
C ILE A 7 15.74 -44.27 -23.32
N ILE A 8 14.96 -45.05 -24.08
CA ILE A 8 13.70 -44.59 -24.66
C ILE A 8 12.63 -44.28 -23.61
N GLU A 9 12.52 -45.09 -22.55
CA GLU A 9 11.60 -44.81 -21.44
C GLU A 9 11.99 -43.51 -20.72
N LEU A 10 13.30 -43.26 -20.54
CA LEU A 10 13.77 -42.02 -19.91
C LEU A 10 13.42 -40.78 -20.73
N VAL A 11 13.60 -40.84 -22.05
CA VAL A 11 13.27 -39.73 -22.96
C VAL A 11 11.77 -39.42 -22.93
N PHE A 12 10.92 -40.44 -22.97
CA PHE A 12 9.46 -40.24 -22.96
C PHE A 12 8.99 -39.57 -21.66
N VAL A 13 9.57 -39.95 -20.52
CA VAL A 13 9.27 -39.33 -19.22
C VAL A 13 9.64 -37.84 -19.22
N VAL A 14 10.82 -37.47 -19.72
CA VAL A 14 11.23 -36.05 -19.78
C VAL A 14 10.33 -35.24 -20.73
N ILE A 15 9.93 -35.82 -21.87
CA ILE A 15 9.00 -35.16 -22.80
C ILE A 15 7.64 -34.89 -22.12
N ILE A 16 7.07 -35.89 -21.44
CA ILE A 16 5.79 -35.71 -20.73
C ILE A 16 5.92 -34.64 -19.65
N LEU A 17 6.98 -34.69 -18.83
CA LEU A 17 7.23 -33.68 -17.80
C LEU A 17 7.41 -32.28 -18.40
N GLY A 18 8.06 -32.16 -19.56
CA GLY A 18 8.21 -30.90 -20.28
C GLY A 18 6.86 -30.28 -20.71
N VAL A 19 5.97 -31.09 -21.28
CA VAL A 19 4.63 -30.63 -21.69
C VAL A 19 3.78 -30.22 -20.48
N LEU A 20 3.79 -31.04 -19.42
CA LEU A 20 3.05 -30.73 -18.19
C LEU A 20 3.56 -29.44 -17.53
N ALA A 21 4.88 -29.26 -17.45
CA ALA A 21 5.49 -28.06 -16.90
C ALA A 21 5.11 -26.81 -17.71
N ALA A 22 5.10 -26.88 -19.05
CA ALA A 22 4.75 -25.76 -19.91
C ALA A 22 3.32 -25.22 -19.66
N VAL A 23 2.38 -26.10 -19.31
CA VAL A 23 0.99 -25.70 -18.99
C VAL A 23 0.82 -25.32 -17.51
N ALA A 24 1.50 -26.01 -16.60
CA ALA A 24 1.35 -25.82 -15.16
C ALA A 24 2.04 -24.55 -14.65
N LEU A 25 3.25 -24.23 -15.16
CA LEU A 25 4.05 -23.10 -14.68
C LEU A 25 3.36 -21.73 -14.84
N PRO A 26 2.75 -21.39 -16.01
CA PRO A 26 2.06 -20.11 -16.16
C PRO A 26 0.88 -19.99 -15.19
N LYS A 27 0.08 -21.05 -15.03
CA LYS A 27 -1.06 -21.08 -14.12
C LYS A 27 -0.62 -20.91 -12.66
N PHE A 28 0.45 -21.59 -12.27
CA PHE A 28 1.00 -21.48 -10.93
C PHE A 28 1.51 -20.05 -10.64
N SER A 29 2.18 -19.41 -11.61
CA SER A 29 2.63 -18.02 -11.47
C SER A 29 1.47 -17.06 -11.26
N THR A 30 0.42 -17.14 -12.07
CA THR A 30 -0.76 -16.27 -11.92
C THR A 30 -1.47 -16.50 -10.58
N SER A 31 -1.63 -17.76 -10.16
CA SER A 31 -2.24 -18.07 -8.86
C SER A 31 -1.42 -17.52 -7.69
N LYS A 32 -0.09 -17.58 -7.77
CA LYS A 32 0.81 -16.97 -6.78
C LYS A 32 0.65 -15.45 -6.73
N ASP A 33 0.57 -14.80 -7.89
CA ASP A 33 0.38 -13.35 -7.99
C ASP A 33 -0.95 -12.93 -7.37
N GLU A 34 -2.04 -13.64 -7.68
CA GLU A 34 -3.38 -13.41 -7.10
C GLU A 34 -3.39 -13.58 -5.58
N ALA A 35 -2.75 -14.63 -5.06
CA ALA A 35 -2.61 -14.84 -3.62
C ALA A 35 -1.84 -13.70 -2.95
N SER A 36 -0.77 -13.24 -3.58
CA SER A 36 0.04 -12.11 -3.09
C SER A 36 -0.75 -10.81 -3.07
N THR A 37 -1.54 -10.54 -4.11
CA THR A 37 -2.45 -9.38 -4.18
C THR A 37 -3.52 -9.42 -3.09
N ALA A 38 -4.16 -10.58 -2.89
CA ALA A 38 -5.20 -10.74 -1.86
C ALA A 38 -4.63 -10.57 -0.44
N GLN A 39 -3.46 -11.17 -0.17
CA GLN A 39 -2.76 -11.02 1.09
C GLN A 39 -2.36 -9.56 1.34
N ALA A 40 -1.75 -8.91 0.36
CA ALA A 40 -1.34 -7.51 0.47
C ALA A 40 -2.52 -6.57 0.75
N LEU A 41 -3.66 -6.77 0.08
CA LEU A 41 -4.87 -5.99 0.31
C LEU A 41 -5.42 -6.20 1.74
N GLY A 42 -5.45 -7.43 2.22
CA GLY A 42 -5.86 -7.75 3.60
C GLY A 42 -4.93 -7.09 4.62
N ASN A 43 -3.63 -7.23 4.43
CA ASN A 43 -2.61 -6.65 5.28
C ASN A 43 -2.63 -5.12 5.26
N LEU A 44 -2.90 -4.49 4.12
CA LEU A 44 -3.07 -3.04 4.03
C LEU A 44 -4.23 -2.54 4.90
N LYS A 45 -5.38 -3.23 4.88
CA LYS A 45 -6.52 -2.89 5.74
C LYS A 45 -6.18 -3.02 7.21
N ILE A 46 -5.53 -4.12 7.59
CA ILE A 46 -5.05 -4.35 8.96
C ILE A 46 -4.10 -3.22 9.36
N PHE A 47 -3.11 -2.91 8.52
CA PHE A 47 -2.14 -1.87 8.79
C PHE A 47 -2.79 -0.50 9.04
N ILE A 48 -3.69 -0.05 8.16
CA ILE A 48 -4.39 1.23 8.34
C ILE A 48 -5.16 1.26 9.68
N ASN A 49 -5.84 0.16 10.01
CA ASN A 49 -6.59 0.06 11.26
C ASN A 49 -5.68 0.05 12.49
N ASP A 50 -4.59 -0.72 12.44
CA ASP A 50 -3.59 -0.83 13.50
C ASP A 50 -2.97 0.52 13.84
N ILE A 51 -2.52 1.25 12.80
CA ILE A 51 -1.97 2.60 12.97
C ILE A 51 -3.02 3.55 13.55
N SER A 52 -4.24 3.53 13.00
CA SER A 52 -5.32 4.39 13.49
C SER A 52 -5.64 4.10 14.96
N ALA A 53 -5.78 2.84 15.33
CA ALA A 53 -6.03 2.42 16.70
C ALA A 53 -4.88 2.77 17.65
N TYR A 54 -3.63 2.63 17.19
CA TYR A 54 -2.45 2.98 17.98
C TYR A 54 -2.40 4.49 18.27
N VAL A 55 -2.58 5.34 17.25
CA VAL A 55 -2.56 6.79 17.42
C VAL A 55 -3.74 7.26 18.28
N LEU A 56 -4.93 6.67 18.13
CA LEU A 56 -6.07 6.98 19.00
C LEU A 56 -5.80 6.64 20.47
N LYS A 57 -4.96 5.66 20.75
CA LYS A 57 -4.63 5.24 22.12
C LYS A 57 -3.46 6.01 22.73
N ASN A 58 -2.43 6.31 21.93
CA ASN A 58 -1.15 6.84 22.40
C ASN A 58 -0.89 8.29 21.97
N GLU A 59 -1.82 8.89 21.21
CA GLU A 59 -1.77 10.25 20.67
C GLU A 59 -0.55 10.57 19.79
N SER A 60 0.23 9.55 19.44
CA SER A 60 1.51 9.67 18.77
C SER A 60 1.80 8.43 17.93
N LEU A 61 2.72 8.58 16.97
CA LEU A 61 3.28 7.44 16.23
C LEU A 61 4.49 6.87 16.97
N SER A 62 4.85 5.64 16.62
CA SER A 62 6.07 4.99 17.10
C SER A 62 6.76 4.24 15.96
N SER A 63 7.62 3.28 16.29
CA SER A 63 8.13 2.34 15.30
C SER A 63 7.02 1.44 14.75
N ILE A 64 7.08 1.13 13.46
CA ILE A 64 6.07 0.31 12.78
C ILE A 64 5.88 -1.03 13.48
N ALA A 65 6.94 -1.67 13.95
CA ALA A 65 6.88 -2.95 14.67
C ALA A 65 6.09 -2.89 16.00
N LEU A 66 5.99 -1.71 16.63
CA LEU A 66 5.16 -1.52 17.83
C LEU A 66 3.69 -1.23 17.50
N MET A 67 3.42 -0.75 16.29
CA MET A 67 2.08 -0.35 15.88
C MET A 67 1.37 -1.44 15.08
N SER A 68 2.08 -2.22 14.25
CA SER A 68 1.49 -3.24 13.38
C SER A 68 2.44 -4.42 13.14
N ASN A 69 1.88 -5.62 12.97
CA ASN A 69 2.61 -6.86 12.66
C ASN A 69 2.59 -7.21 11.16
N VAL A 70 2.24 -6.24 10.29
CA VAL A 70 2.15 -6.46 8.85
C VAL A 70 3.54 -6.55 8.22
N ALA A 71 3.83 -7.70 7.59
CA ALA A 71 5.12 -7.98 6.97
C ALA A 71 5.40 -7.21 5.67
N ASN A 72 4.38 -6.53 5.11
CA ASN A 72 4.51 -5.81 3.84
C ASN A 72 5.23 -4.46 3.95
N ILE A 73 5.53 -4.00 5.16
CA ILE A 73 6.15 -2.70 5.42
C ILE A 73 7.39 -2.93 6.28
N LYS A 74 8.50 -2.30 5.91
CA LYS A 74 9.75 -2.37 6.69
C LYS A 74 9.59 -1.61 8.01
N ASN A 75 10.23 -2.11 9.05
CA ASN A 75 10.21 -1.43 10.34
C ASN A 75 10.97 -0.10 10.26
N GLU A 76 10.27 0.99 10.46
CA GLU A 76 10.78 2.35 10.44
C GLU A 76 10.28 3.08 11.69
N ASP A 77 11.09 3.98 12.23
CA ASP A 77 10.71 4.80 13.39
C ASP A 77 9.98 6.07 12.92
N LEU A 78 8.72 6.21 13.34
CA LEU A 78 7.89 7.38 13.06
C LEU A 78 7.67 8.27 14.30
N SER A 79 8.38 8.01 15.41
CA SER A 79 8.18 8.74 16.67
C SER A 79 8.55 10.23 16.58
N ASN A 80 9.47 10.59 15.67
CA ASN A 80 10.05 11.93 15.57
C ASN A 80 9.65 12.64 14.27
N LEU A 81 8.36 12.65 13.94
CA LEU A 81 7.82 13.52 12.90
C LEU A 81 7.52 14.88 13.54
N GLN A 82 8.19 15.93 13.06
CA GLN A 82 8.00 17.31 13.54
C GLN A 82 7.73 18.21 12.34
N ASN A 83 6.46 18.43 12.01
CA ASN A 83 6.04 19.18 10.82
C ASN A 83 6.63 18.61 9.51
N SER A 84 6.83 17.30 9.45
CA SER A 84 7.50 16.62 8.34
C SER A 84 6.63 15.59 7.65
N THR A 85 7.13 15.05 6.54
CA THR A 85 6.47 14.00 5.77
C THR A 85 7.39 12.80 5.70
N LYS A 86 6.85 11.60 5.90
CA LYS A 86 7.60 10.34 5.77
C LYS A 86 6.86 9.39 4.83
N GLU A 87 7.62 8.75 3.96
CA GLU A 87 7.16 7.75 3.02
C GLU A 87 7.66 6.38 3.46
N LEU A 88 6.77 5.39 3.45
CA LEU A 88 7.08 3.99 3.67
C LEU A 88 6.70 3.18 2.44
N ASP A 89 7.62 2.36 1.93
CA ASP A 89 7.34 1.45 0.84
C ASP A 89 6.47 0.28 1.33
N PHE A 90 5.43 -0.04 0.55
CA PHE A 90 4.57 -1.19 0.75
C PHE A 90 4.85 -2.25 -0.31
N SER A 91 5.23 -3.45 0.12
CA SER A 91 5.60 -4.55 -0.75
C SER A 91 4.40 -5.41 -1.16
N VAL A 92 4.43 -5.93 -2.40
CA VAL A 92 3.41 -6.84 -2.94
C VAL A 92 4.08 -7.95 -3.75
N GLY A 93 3.98 -9.18 -3.26
CA GLY A 93 4.66 -10.32 -3.87
C GLY A 93 6.17 -10.12 -3.87
N ASN A 94 6.79 -10.14 -5.05
CA ASN A 94 8.24 -9.93 -5.20
C ASN A 94 8.64 -8.46 -5.39
N ASP A 95 7.68 -7.53 -5.34
CA ASP A 95 7.94 -6.10 -5.50
C ASP A 95 8.01 -5.42 -4.14
N GLU A 96 9.18 -4.92 -3.77
CA GLU A 96 9.39 -4.24 -2.49
C GLU A 96 8.81 -2.82 -2.45
N GLN A 97 8.55 -2.19 -3.59
CA GLN A 97 8.17 -0.77 -3.70
C GLN A 97 6.94 -0.60 -4.59
N CYS A 98 5.87 -1.36 -4.31
CA CYS A 98 4.68 -1.36 -5.15
C CYS A 98 3.92 -0.02 -5.08
N PHE A 99 3.69 0.47 -3.86
CA PHE A 99 3.15 1.81 -3.58
C PHE A 99 3.70 2.28 -2.25
N LYS A 100 3.43 3.53 -1.87
CA LYS A 100 3.91 4.12 -0.63
C LYS A 100 2.77 4.51 0.29
N VAL A 101 3.00 4.34 1.58
CA VAL A 101 2.20 4.95 2.63
C VAL A 101 2.87 6.27 3.03
N LEU A 102 2.12 7.35 2.91
CA LEU A 102 2.54 8.70 3.24
C LEU A 102 2.00 9.09 4.60
N PHE A 103 2.89 9.44 5.52
CA PHE A 103 2.56 10.09 6.78
C PHE A 103 2.89 11.57 6.65
N VAL A 104 1.93 12.43 7.00
CA VAL A 104 2.15 13.88 7.05
C VAL A 104 1.81 14.35 8.46
N ASP A 105 2.84 14.83 9.15
CA ASP A 105 2.73 15.47 10.45
C ASP A 105 2.78 17.00 10.26
N LYS A 106 1.86 17.68 10.92
CA LYS A 106 1.77 19.13 11.02
C LYS A 106 1.33 19.46 12.45
N GLU A 107 1.59 20.69 12.86
CA GLU A 107 1.34 21.21 14.21
C GLU A 107 0.02 20.76 14.88
N SER A 108 -1.09 20.76 14.13
CA SER A 108 -2.42 20.38 14.64
C SER A 108 -3.00 19.12 14.00
N ILE A 109 -2.30 18.47 13.07
CA ILE A 109 -2.87 17.33 12.33
C ILE A 109 -1.81 16.30 11.98
N LEU A 110 -2.15 15.03 12.23
CA LEU A 110 -1.42 13.88 11.71
C LEU A 110 -2.35 13.10 10.78
N LEU A 111 -1.87 12.81 9.56
CA LEU A 111 -2.62 12.02 8.60
C LEU A 111 -1.78 10.95 7.90
N LEU A 112 -2.49 9.94 7.40
CA LEU A 112 -1.98 8.86 6.56
C LEU A 112 -2.73 8.87 5.23
N ALA A 113 -2.00 8.69 4.13
CA ALA A 113 -2.59 8.48 2.81
C ALA A 113 -1.78 7.46 2.02
N LEU A 114 -2.40 6.85 1.00
CA LEU A 114 -1.69 5.99 0.06
C LEU A 114 -1.33 6.78 -1.18
N ILE A 115 -0.10 6.62 -1.66
CA ILE A 115 0.40 7.28 -2.86
C ILE A 115 1.16 6.29 -3.74
N VAL A 116 1.12 6.50 -5.05
CA VAL A 116 1.87 5.77 -6.07
C VAL A 116 2.82 6.70 -6.81
N ASP A 117 2.49 8.00 -6.87
CA ASP A 117 3.29 9.02 -7.54
C ASP A 117 3.43 10.31 -6.72
N ASN A 118 4.27 11.23 -7.23
CA ASN A 118 4.52 12.52 -6.60
C ASN A 118 3.34 13.50 -6.73
N ALA A 119 2.46 13.35 -7.72
CA ALA A 119 1.31 14.24 -7.86
C ALA A 119 0.31 14.02 -6.72
N GLN A 120 0.07 12.76 -6.36
CA GLN A 120 -0.74 12.38 -5.21
C GLN A 120 -0.10 12.88 -3.90
N LYS A 121 1.23 12.76 -3.75
CA LYS A 121 1.96 13.33 -2.61
C LYS A 121 1.68 14.82 -2.45
N SER A 122 1.82 15.61 -3.51
CA SER A 122 1.56 17.06 -3.45
C SER A 122 0.11 17.39 -3.11
N LYS A 123 -0.86 16.62 -3.63
CA LYS A 123 -2.28 16.77 -3.26
C LYS A 123 -2.50 16.49 -1.76
N VAL A 124 -1.93 15.42 -1.23
CA VAL A 124 -2.05 15.07 0.20
C VAL A 124 -1.38 16.12 1.09
N GLN A 125 -0.23 16.65 0.69
CA GLN A 125 0.43 17.74 1.43
C GLN A 125 -0.44 19.01 1.47
N ASN A 126 -1.06 19.38 0.35
CA ASN A 126 -2.01 20.48 0.32
C ASN A 126 -3.22 20.25 1.24
N ILE A 127 -3.76 19.03 1.27
CA ILE A 127 -4.84 18.65 2.20
C ILE A 127 -4.39 18.80 3.66
N ALA A 128 -3.17 18.36 4.00
CA ALA A 128 -2.62 18.51 5.33
C ALA A 128 -2.51 20.00 5.74
N ASP A 129 -2.00 20.84 4.84
CA ASP A 129 -1.84 22.27 5.09
C ASP A 129 -3.19 22.98 5.25
N LEU A 130 -4.17 22.66 4.40
CA LEU A 130 -5.54 23.20 4.50
C LEU A 130 -6.23 22.75 5.79
N LYS A 131 -6.10 21.47 6.16
CA LYS A 131 -6.67 20.94 7.40
C LYS A 131 -6.03 21.57 8.63
N ASN A 132 -4.70 21.73 8.64
CA ASN A 132 -3.97 22.40 9.71
C ASN A 132 -4.45 23.86 9.89
N LYS A 133 -4.63 24.60 8.79
CA LYS A 133 -5.19 25.96 8.82
C LYS A 133 -6.64 26.00 9.31
N ALA A 134 -7.47 25.05 8.87
CA ALA A 134 -8.87 24.96 9.28
C ALA A 134 -9.04 24.70 10.78
N LEU A 135 -8.10 23.97 11.40
CA LEU A 135 -8.09 23.75 12.85
C LEU A 135 -7.71 25.02 13.63
N LYS A 136 -6.78 25.82 13.11
CA LYS A 136 -6.37 27.09 13.73
C LYS A 136 -7.40 28.21 13.58
N ASP A 137 -8.16 28.23 12.48
CA ASP A 137 -9.22 29.22 12.23
C ASP A 137 -10.56 28.53 11.86
N PRO A 138 -11.28 27.98 12.86
CA PRO A 138 -12.48 27.16 12.61
C PRO A 138 -13.68 27.95 12.08
N LYS A 139 -13.64 29.29 12.11
CA LYS A 139 -14.73 30.17 11.62
C LYS A 139 -14.56 30.54 10.15
N ASN A 140 -13.41 30.25 9.55
CA ASN A 140 -13.13 30.57 8.16
C ASN A 140 -13.76 29.55 7.21
N GLN A 141 -14.94 29.89 6.69
CA GLN A 141 -15.69 29.03 5.77
C GLN A 141 -14.97 28.79 4.44
N SER A 142 -14.14 29.74 3.98
CA SER A 142 -13.39 29.60 2.72
C SER A 142 -12.40 28.45 2.77
N ILE A 143 -11.67 28.30 3.90
CA ILE A 143 -10.70 27.22 4.07
C ILE A 143 -11.40 25.86 4.11
N LYS A 144 -12.59 25.77 4.71
CA LYS A 144 -13.39 24.52 4.71
C LYS A 144 -13.78 24.13 3.28
N THR A 145 -14.28 25.08 2.49
CA THR A 145 -14.62 24.83 1.08
C THR A 145 -13.40 24.36 0.28
N GLN A 146 -12.24 25.03 0.43
CA GLN A 146 -11.00 24.62 -0.25
C GLN A 146 -10.54 23.22 0.17
N LEU A 147 -10.69 22.87 1.45
CA LEU A 147 -10.36 21.54 1.95
C LEU A 147 -11.27 20.47 1.34
N ASP A 148 -12.58 20.73 1.26
CA ASP A 148 -13.56 19.81 0.67
C ASP A 148 -13.29 19.61 -0.83
N GLU A 149 -12.98 20.68 -1.55
CA GLU A 149 -12.56 20.62 -2.96
C GLU A 149 -11.27 19.79 -3.13
N ALA A 150 -10.27 19.99 -2.28
CA ALA A 150 -9.03 19.22 -2.32
C ALA A 150 -9.25 17.73 -2.02
N LEU A 151 -10.11 17.39 -1.05
CA LEU A 151 -10.49 16.02 -0.73
C LEU A 151 -11.24 15.35 -1.88
N ASN A 152 -12.16 16.07 -2.53
CA ASN A 152 -12.88 15.58 -3.71
C ASN A 152 -11.92 15.35 -4.90
N ALA A 153 -11.00 16.28 -5.15
CA ALA A 153 -9.99 16.17 -6.20
C ALA A 153 -8.97 15.04 -5.94
N PHE A 154 -8.69 14.73 -4.66
CA PHE A 154 -7.88 13.57 -4.30
C PHE A 154 -8.64 12.26 -4.51
N SER A 155 -9.92 12.21 -4.12
CA SER A 155 -10.79 11.04 -4.26
C SER A 155 -10.99 10.60 -5.72
N GLN A 156 -10.84 11.53 -6.67
CA GLN A 156 -10.91 11.27 -8.11
C GLN A 156 -9.54 10.98 -8.75
N SER A 157 -8.47 10.87 -7.96
CA SER A 157 -7.12 10.63 -8.50
C SER A 157 -7.01 9.24 -9.10
N GLU A 158 -6.35 9.17 -10.25
CA GLU A 158 -5.95 7.90 -10.85
C GLU A 158 -4.66 7.41 -10.21
N PHE A 159 -4.67 6.16 -9.75
CA PHE A 159 -3.51 5.47 -9.20
C PHE A 159 -2.94 4.58 -10.31
N LEU A 160 -1.86 5.04 -10.94
CA LEU A 160 -1.18 4.32 -12.02
C LEU A 160 0.14 3.74 -11.51
N SER A 161 0.21 2.42 -11.46
CA SER A 161 1.42 1.69 -11.05
C SER A 161 2.56 1.89 -12.06
N THR A 162 3.74 2.28 -11.58
CA THR A 162 4.98 2.25 -12.38
C THR A 162 5.74 0.92 -12.24
N SER A 163 5.29 0.03 -11.35
CA SER A 163 5.90 -1.27 -11.11
C SER A 163 5.79 -2.21 -12.32
N LYS A 164 6.80 -3.06 -12.50
CA LYS A 164 6.82 -4.18 -13.47
C LYS A 164 6.16 -5.45 -12.93
N SER A 165 5.82 -5.51 -11.65
CA SER A 165 5.20 -6.67 -11.01
C SER A 165 3.73 -6.77 -11.38
N LYS A 166 3.32 -7.92 -11.93
CA LYS A 166 1.91 -8.19 -12.27
C LYS A 166 1.02 -8.15 -11.03
N ALA A 167 1.49 -8.69 -9.90
CA ALA A 167 0.77 -8.66 -8.64
C ALA A 167 0.54 -7.22 -8.13
N CYS A 168 1.55 -6.36 -8.25
CA CYS A 168 1.44 -4.95 -7.88
C CYS A 168 0.46 -4.19 -8.78
N GLN A 169 0.62 -4.33 -10.10
CA GLN A 169 -0.29 -3.72 -11.07
C GLN A 169 -1.74 -4.19 -10.85
N SER A 170 -1.95 -5.49 -10.63
CA SER A 170 -3.27 -6.06 -10.34
C SER A 170 -3.88 -5.46 -9.07
N LEU A 171 -3.09 -5.31 -8.00
CA LEU A 171 -3.54 -4.68 -6.76
C LEU A 171 -3.98 -3.23 -7.00
N ILE A 172 -3.13 -2.41 -7.61
CA ILE A 172 -3.38 -0.97 -7.79
C ILE A 172 -4.62 -0.72 -8.68
N HIS A 173 -4.82 -1.55 -9.71
CA HIS A 173 -6.01 -1.44 -10.55
C HIS A 173 -7.29 -1.98 -9.90
N SER A 174 -7.18 -2.77 -8.83
CA SER A 174 -8.34 -3.34 -8.15
C SER A 174 -9.22 -2.25 -7.54
N LYS A 175 -10.54 -2.42 -7.65
CA LYS A 175 -11.52 -1.51 -7.03
C LYS A 175 -11.29 -1.39 -5.52
N ALA A 176 -11.03 -2.52 -4.85
CA ALA A 176 -10.84 -2.54 -3.40
C ALA A 176 -9.61 -1.75 -2.94
N PHE A 177 -8.52 -1.73 -3.72
CA PHE A 177 -7.38 -0.85 -3.43
C PHE A 177 -7.75 0.61 -3.66
N LYS A 178 -8.38 0.94 -4.79
CA LYS A 178 -8.82 2.31 -5.09
C LYS A 178 -9.75 2.87 -4.01
N ASP A 179 -10.67 2.07 -3.50
CA ASP A 179 -11.60 2.46 -2.43
C ASP A 179 -10.86 2.83 -1.13
N LEU A 180 -9.67 2.24 -0.88
CA LEU A 180 -8.80 2.57 0.27
C LEU A 180 -7.87 3.75 -0.04
N ALA A 181 -7.28 3.78 -1.23
CA ALA A 181 -6.25 4.73 -1.61
C ALA A 181 -6.78 6.15 -1.88
N THR A 182 -8.04 6.25 -2.32
CA THR A 182 -8.73 7.53 -2.55
C THR A 182 -9.08 8.27 -1.26
N ARG A 183 -8.87 7.67 -0.09
CA ARG A 183 -9.18 8.26 1.21
C ARG A 183 -7.92 8.81 1.88
N VAL A 184 -8.09 9.94 2.57
CA VAL A 184 -7.11 10.45 3.52
C VAL A 184 -7.57 10.07 4.92
N TYR A 185 -6.71 9.39 5.67
CA TYR A 185 -6.97 8.92 7.02
C TYR A 185 -6.39 9.93 8.00
N PHE A 186 -7.24 10.76 8.60
CA PHE A 186 -6.83 11.67 9.66
C PHE A 186 -6.66 10.84 10.95
N LEU A 187 -5.43 10.73 11.44
CA LEU A 187 -5.07 9.88 12.57
C LEU A 187 -5.23 10.61 13.90
N ASN A 188 -4.88 11.90 13.93
CA ASN A 188 -5.12 12.77 15.07
C ASN A 188 -5.39 14.21 14.59
N ALA A 189 -6.23 14.93 15.33
CA ALA A 189 -6.47 16.36 15.15
C ALA A 189 -6.50 17.01 16.55
N ASN A 190 -5.48 17.82 16.83
CA ASN A 190 -5.33 18.55 18.11
C ASN A 190 -5.68 20.02 17.94
#